data_AF-A0A1X7UM43-F1
#
_entry.id   AF-A0A1X7UM43-F1
#
_cell.length_a   1.000
_cell.length_b   1.000
_cell.length_c   1.000
_cell.angle_alpha   90.00
_cell.angle_beta   90.00
_cell.angle_gamma   90.00
#
_symmetry.space_group_name_H-M   'P 1'
#
loop_
_entity.id
_entity.type
_entity.pdbx_description
1 polymer ?
#
loop_
_entity_poly.entity_id
_entity_poly.type
_entity_poly.pdbx_seq_one_letter_code
_entity_poly.pdbx_strand_id
1 'polypeptide(L)'
;MAARFLSSFSRQLPVLTFFTKQGGCSLCEEARTILDKYKDQFVYEEVCIDTSEGAKWYEAYKHDIPVLHINGRYLMKHRINEDKLLEALSSK
;
A
#
# COMPACT_ATOMS: atom_id res chain seq x y z
N MET A 1 4.59 -11.76 -43.07
CA MET A 1 5.38 -11.13 -42.00
C MET A 1 4.52 -11.08 -40.74
N ALA A 2 4.46 -12.17 -39.97
CA ALA A 2 3.62 -12.25 -38.77
C ALA A 2 4.41 -11.67 -37.59
N ALA A 3 4.09 -10.44 -37.20
CA ALA A 3 4.58 -9.87 -35.96
C ALA A 3 3.99 -10.70 -34.82
N ARG A 4 4.85 -11.52 -34.21
CA ARG A 4 4.55 -12.22 -32.96
C ARG A 4 4.20 -11.14 -31.94
N PHE A 5 2.95 -11.13 -31.50
CA PHE A 5 2.57 -10.41 -30.29
C PHE A 5 3.46 -10.98 -29.18
N LEU A 6 4.51 -10.22 -28.84
CA LEU A 6 5.18 -10.38 -27.57
C LEU A 6 4.09 -10.10 -26.55
N SER A 7 3.56 -11.16 -25.95
CA SER A 7 2.77 -11.09 -24.75
C SER A 7 3.64 -10.38 -23.71
N SER A 8 3.59 -9.05 -23.70
CA SER A 8 4.15 -8.23 -22.66
C SER A 8 3.47 -8.67 -21.39
N PHE A 9 4.15 -9.54 -20.64
CA PHE A 9 4.00 -9.60 -19.21
C PHE A 9 4.51 -8.26 -18.68
N SER A 10 3.78 -7.18 -18.95
CA SER A 10 3.86 -5.97 -18.16
C SER A 10 3.43 -6.40 -16.78
N ARG A 11 4.38 -6.91 -15.97
CA ARG A 11 4.22 -7.06 -14.53
C ARG A 11 3.97 -5.66 -14.02
N GLN A 12 2.71 -5.24 -14.04
CA GLN A 12 2.33 -3.99 -13.43
C GLN A 12 2.59 -4.17 -11.95
N LEU A 13 3.46 -3.32 -11.40
CA LEU A 13 3.73 -3.31 -9.98
C LEU A 13 2.39 -3.11 -9.27
N PRO A 14 2.09 -3.92 -8.25
CA PRO A 14 0.85 -3.75 -7.51
C PRO A 14 0.82 -2.36 -6.86
N VAL A 15 -0.37 -1.77 -6.76
CA VAL A 15 -0.53 -0.45 -6.15
C VAL A 15 -0.74 -0.62 -4.66
N LEU A 16 0.17 -0.09 -3.84
CA LEU A 16 0.09 -0.12 -2.40
C LEU A 16 -0.36 1.24 -1.88
N THR A 17 -1.57 1.27 -1.33
CA THR A 17 -2.13 2.48 -0.70
C THR A 17 -1.93 2.41 0.81
N PHE A 18 -1.16 3.34 1.34
CA PHE A 18 -0.86 3.52 2.75
C PHE A 18 -1.73 4.63 3.34
N PHE A 19 -2.65 4.25 4.22
CA PHE A 19 -3.50 5.18 4.95
C PHE A 19 -2.82 5.57 6.27
N THR A 20 -2.56 6.86 6.40
CA THR A 20 -1.91 7.45 7.58
C THR A 20 -2.70 8.65 8.09
N LYS A 21 -2.35 9.16 9.27
CA LYS A 21 -2.91 10.40 9.82
C LYS A 21 -1.83 11.43 10.08
N GLN A 22 -2.22 12.70 10.10
CA GLN A 22 -1.38 13.78 10.61
C GLN A 22 -1.28 13.68 12.14
N GLY A 23 -0.06 13.82 12.66
CA GLY A 23 0.24 13.76 14.09
C GLY A 23 1.03 12.50 14.43
N GLY A 24 2.29 12.70 14.83
CA GLY A 24 3.32 11.68 15.06
C GLY A 24 2.79 10.38 15.64
N CYS A 25 2.55 9.41 14.76
CA CYS A 25 2.09 8.08 15.11
C CYS A 25 3.27 7.13 14.97
N SER A 26 3.75 6.58 16.09
CA SER A 26 4.91 5.68 16.11
C SER A 26 4.73 4.47 15.18
N LEU A 27 3.50 3.95 15.06
CA LEU A 27 3.19 2.85 14.14
C LEU A 27 3.28 3.26 12.66
N CYS A 28 2.91 4.51 12.34
CA CYS A 28 3.00 5.01 10.96
C CYS A 28 4.46 5.20 10.53
N GLU A 29 5.34 5.63 11.44
CA GLU A 29 6.77 5.73 11.16
C GLU A 29 7.40 4.36 10.92
N GLU A 30 7.13 3.38 11.79
CA GLU A 30 7.60 1.99 11.61
C GLU A 30 7.11 1.40 10.28
N ALA A 31 5.82 1.60 9.96
CA ALA A 31 5.25 1.18 8.69
C ALA A 31 5.97 1.82 7.50
N ARG A 32 6.21 3.15 7.53
CA ARG A 32 6.87 3.87 6.44
C ARG A 32 8.31 3.37 6.24
N THR A 33 9.05 3.10 7.32
CA THR A 33 10.40 2.51 7.23
C THR A 33 10.38 1.16 6.53
N ILE A 34 9.42 0.30 6.85
CA ILE A 34 9.27 -1.01 6.18
C ILE A 34 8.94 -0.80 4.70
N LEU A 35 7.97 0.06 4.38
CA LEU A 35 7.53 0.30 3.01
C LEU A 35 8.63 0.91 2.15
N ASP A 36 9.46 1.82 2.70
CA ASP A 36 10.57 2.42 1.96
C ASP A 36 11.61 1.38 1.49
N LYS A 37 11.83 0.30 2.27
CA LYS A 37 12.70 -0.82 1.84
C LYS A 37 12.21 -1.52 0.57
N TYR A 38 10.90 -1.50 0.33
CA TYR A 38 10.23 -2.27 -0.72
C TYR A 38 9.55 -1.38 -1.77
N LYS A 39 9.78 -0.06 -1.75
CA LYS A 39 9.12 0.91 -2.63
C LYS A 39 9.32 0.65 -4.12
N ASP A 40 10.39 -0.04 -4.51
CA ASP A 40 10.65 -0.42 -5.90
C ASP A 40 9.84 -1.64 -6.37
N GLN A 41 9.17 -2.34 -5.45
CA GLN A 41 8.36 -3.54 -5.73
C GLN A 41 6.86 -3.26 -5.90
N PHE A 42 6.41 -2.04 -5.61
CA PHE A 42 5.02 -1.62 -5.73
C PHE A 42 4.94 -0.14 -6.10
N VAL A 43 3.79 0.31 -6.58
CA VAL A 43 3.50 1.74 -6.69
C VAL A 43 3.04 2.23 -5.31
N TYR A 44 3.82 3.11 -4.68
CA TYR A 44 3.48 3.66 -3.37
C TYR A 44 2.50 4.83 -3.51
N GLU A 45 1.33 4.71 -2.89
CA GLU A 45 0.35 5.79 -2.72
C GLU A 45 0.14 6.05 -1.24
N GLU A 46 0.27 7.31 -0.82
CA GLU A 46 0.00 7.70 0.55
C GLU A 46 -1.27 8.54 0.63
N VAL A 47 -2.20 8.13 1.49
CA VAL A 47 -3.46 8.83 1.72
C VAL A 47 -3.54 9.24 3.18
N CYS A 48 -3.58 10.54 3.41
CA CYS A 48 -3.81 11.08 4.74
C CYS A 48 -5.32 11.13 5.02
N ILE A 49 -5.78 10.46 6.07
CA ILE A 49 -7.21 10.41 6.40
C ILE A 49 -7.74 11.71 7.01
N ASP A 50 -6.87 12.60 7.51
CA ASP A 50 -7.25 13.92 8.04
C ASP A 50 -7.48 14.96 6.94
N THR A 51 -7.10 14.68 5.69
CA THR A 51 -7.37 15.59 4.58
C THR A 51 -8.76 15.36 4.01
N SER A 52 -9.30 16.36 3.30
CA SER A 52 -10.61 16.25 2.65
C SER A 52 -10.71 15.07 1.67
N GLU A 53 -9.59 14.67 1.04
CA GLU A 53 -9.52 13.51 0.12
C GLU A 53 -9.67 12.17 0.87
N GLY A 54 -9.08 12.10 2.07
CA GLY A 54 -9.12 10.93 2.93
C GLY A 54 -10.29 10.90 3.93
N ALA A 55 -11.08 11.97 4.02
CA ALA A 55 -12.19 12.09 4.99
C ALA A 55 -13.18 10.92 4.91
N LYS A 56 -13.41 10.35 3.72
CA LYS A 56 -14.24 9.16 3.52
C LYS A 56 -13.72 7.91 4.26
N TRP A 57 -12.41 7.86 4.52
CA TRP A 57 -11.72 6.79 5.25
C TRP A 57 -11.55 7.13 6.72
N TYR A 58 -11.69 8.40 7.11
CA TYR A 58 -11.46 8.84 8.48
C TYR A 58 -12.31 8.05 9.48
N GLU A 59 -13.62 7.95 9.26
CA GLU A 59 -14.48 7.21 10.19
C GLU A 59 -14.15 5.72 10.28
N ALA A 60 -13.73 5.11 9.17
CA ALA A 60 -13.38 3.70 9.10
C ALA A 60 -12.01 3.39 9.73
N TYR A 61 -11.02 4.27 9.57
CA TYR A 61 -9.62 4.00 9.90
C TYR A 61 -9.02 4.87 11.00
N LYS A 62 -9.72 5.88 11.53
CA LYS A 62 -9.23 6.79 12.61
C LYS A 62 -8.61 6.08 13.82
N HIS A 63 -9.08 4.88 14.16
CA HIS A 63 -8.56 4.05 15.26
C HIS A 63 -7.73 2.84 14.80
N ASP A 64 -7.65 2.63 13.48
CA ASP A 64 -7.11 1.43 12.85
C ASP A 64 -5.86 1.68 11.99
N ILE A 65 -5.49 2.94 11.79
CA ILE A 65 -4.25 3.35 11.15
C ILE A 65 -2.98 2.85 11.89
N PRO A 66 -1.89 2.59 11.16
CA PRO A 66 -1.79 2.61 9.70
C PRO A 66 -2.56 1.46 9.04
N VAL A 67 -3.21 1.72 7.90
CA VAL A 67 -3.90 0.69 7.09
C VAL A 67 -3.23 0.58 5.72
N LEU A 68 -3.06 -0.65 5.24
CA LEU A 68 -2.50 -0.95 3.93
C LEU A 68 -3.51 -1.61 3.03
N HIS A 69 -3.67 -1.06 1.83
CA HIS A 69 -4.37 -1.71 0.73
C HIS A 69 -3.39 -2.05 -0.38
N ILE A 70 -3.62 -3.18 -1.05
CA ILE A 70 -2.89 -3.62 -2.24
C ILE A 70 -3.87 -3.84 -3.39
N ASN A 71 -3.63 -3.20 -4.54
CA ASN A 71 -4.54 -3.20 -5.69
C ASN A 71 -5.98 -2.82 -5.31
N GLY A 72 -6.13 -1.84 -4.41
CA GLY A 72 -7.41 -1.40 -3.88
C GLY A 72 -8.10 -2.37 -2.91
N ARG A 73 -7.46 -3.49 -2.53
CA ARG A 73 -7.98 -4.45 -1.56
C ARG A 73 -7.29 -4.28 -0.22
N TYR A 74 -8.06 -4.36 0.86
CA TYR A 74 -7.51 -4.35 2.22
C TYR A 74 -6.52 -5.51 2.41
N LEU A 75 -5.33 -5.19 2.90
CA LEU A 75 -4.26 -6.16 3.18
C LEU A 75 -4.07 -6.35 4.69
N MET A 76 -3.73 -5.26 5.39
CA MET A 76 -3.43 -5.31 6.84
C MET A 76 -3.56 -3.93 7.49
N LYS A 77 -3.59 -3.90 8.83
CA LYS A 77 -3.67 -2.68 9.65
C LYS A 77 -2.85 -2.77 10.93
N HIS A 78 -2.63 -1.63 11.59
CA HIS A 78 -1.84 -1.42 12.82
C HIS A 78 -0.35 -1.78 12.71
N ARG A 79 -0.04 -3.05 12.44
CA ARG A 79 1.33 -3.57 12.34
C ARG A 79 1.58 -4.09 10.93
N ILE A 80 2.61 -3.56 10.29
CA ILE A 80 3.01 -4.02 8.96
C ILE A 80 3.90 -5.23 9.14
N ASN A 81 3.46 -6.36 8.57
CA ASN A 81 4.22 -7.59 8.57
C ASN A 81 4.89 -7.74 7.19
N GLU A 82 6.22 -7.73 7.19
CA GLU A 82 7.05 -7.81 5.97
C GLU A 82 6.77 -9.09 5.19
N ASP A 83 6.63 -10.24 5.86
CA ASP A 83 6.33 -11.52 5.20
C ASP A 83 4.98 -11.48 4.47
N LYS A 84 3.93 -10.97 5.12
CA LYS A 84 2.60 -10.82 4.49
C LYS A 84 2.61 -9.82 3.33
N LEU A 85 3.41 -8.76 3.45
CA LEU A 85 3.58 -7.79 2.36
C LEU A 85 4.23 -8.48 1.16
N LEU A 86 5.33 -9.19 1.35
CA LEU A 86 6.03 -9.91 0.29
C LEU A 86 5.18 -11.01 -0.34
N GLU A 87 4.38 -11.72 0.45
CA GLU A 87 3.43 -12.72 -0.04
C GLU A 87 2.36 -12.09 -0.94
N ALA A 88 1.84 -10.92 -0.54
CA ALA A 88 0.86 -10.17 -1.32
C ALA A 88 1.45 -9.60 -2.62
N LEU A 89 2.72 -9.17 -2.60
CA LEU A 89 3.46 -8.73 -3.79
C LEU A 89 3.82 -9.89 -4.73
N SER A 90 3.98 -11.10 -4.18
CA SER A 90 4.37 -12.31 -4.93
C SER A 90 3.17 -13.13 -5.43
N SER A 91 1.96 -12.88 -4.93
CA SER A 91 0.73 -13.50 -5.43
C SER A 91 0.43 -13.02 -6.85
N LYS A 92 0.90 -13.81 -7.82
CA LYS A 92 0.62 -13.67 -9.25
C LYS A 92 -0.76 -14.20 -9.62
#